data_AF-A0A841D4A1-F1
#
_entry.id   AF-A0A841D4A1-F1
#
_cell.length_a   1.000
_cell.length_b   1.000
_cell.length_c   1.000
_cell.angle_alpha   90.00
_cell.angle_beta   90.00
_cell.angle_gamma   90.00
#
_symmetry.space_group_name_H-M   'P 1'
#
loop_
_entity.id
_entity.type
_entity.pdbx_description
1 polymer ?
#
loop_
_entity_poly.entity_id
_entity_poly.type
_entity_poly.pdbx_seq_one_letter_code
_entity_poly.pdbx_strand_id
1 'polypeptide(L)'
;MGSRRITCACCGRPGDHDTNGWVKSCAVRWRAAGRPADGPPAPGVRGTGGEWQAARERRAEYAELAGLGWSKTYIAWELSVSVRTVERYAAAAKEMTCG
;
A
#
# COMPACT_ATOMS: atom_id res chain seq x y z
N MET A 1 15.46 -21.01 -12.59
CA MET A 1 15.10 -21.75 -11.36
C MET A 1 13.66 -21.42 -11.02
N GLY A 2 12.73 -22.35 -11.25
CA GLY A 2 11.31 -22.13 -10.97
C GLY A 2 11.07 -22.13 -9.46
N SER A 3 10.39 -21.11 -8.95
CA SER A 3 9.92 -21.10 -7.56
C SER A 3 8.89 -22.22 -7.38
N ARG A 4 9.20 -23.20 -6.52
CA ARG A 4 8.23 -24.23 -6.12
C ARG A 4 7.07 -23.53 -5.42
N ARG A 5 5.85 -23.64 -5.96
CA ARG A 5 4.64 -23.20 -5.24
C ARG A 5 4.41 -24.12 -4.05
N ILE A 6 4.19 -23.53 -2.88
CA ILE A 6 3.87 -24.24 -1.64
C ILE A 6 2.69 -23.57 -0.94
N THR A 7 2.10 -24.28 0.01
CA THR A 7 1.20 -23.69 1.01
C THR A 7 2.05 -23.14 2.16
N CYS A 8 1.92 -21.86 2.45
CA CYS A 8 2.71 -21.20 3.50
C CYS A 8 2.41 -21.77 4.89
N ALA A 9 3.44 -22.25 5.60
CA ALA A 9 3.31 -22.72 6.97
C ALA A 9 2.90 -21.62 7.97
N CYS A 10 3.19 -20.34 7.68
CA CYS A 10 2.79 -19.22 8.54
C CYS A 10 1.33 -18.80 8.36
N CYS A 11 0.83 -18.73 7.11
CA CYS A 11 -0.48 -18.11 6.83
C CYS A 11 -1.43 -18.98 6.00
N GLY A 12 -1.05 -20.21 5.68
CA GLY A 12 -1.86 -21.17 4.90
C GLY A 12 -2.05 -20.78 3.43
N ARG A 13 -1.51 -19.66 2.96
CA ARG A 13 -1.73 -19.20 1.58
C ARG A 13 -0.78 -19.88 0.59
N PRO A 14 -1.26 -20.28 -0.60
CA PRO A 14 -0.40 -20.77 -1.66
C PRO A 14 0.44 -19.63 -2.24
N GLY A 15 1.70 -19.91 -2.59
CA GLY A 15 2.57 -18.93 -3.22
C GLY A 15 3.96 -19.47 -3.50
N ASP A 16 4.83 -18.62 -4.02
CA ASP A 16 6.23 -18.96 -4.26
C ASP A 16 6.95 -19.24 -2.94
N HIS A 17 7.49 -20.44 -2.80
CA HIS A 17 8.37 -20.79 -1.69
C HIS A 17 9.59 -19.87 -1.66
N ASP A 18 9.96 -19.46 -0.45
CA ASP A 18 11.16 -18.68 -0.19
C ASP A 18 12.04 -19.40 0.86
N THR A 19 11.57 -19.54 2.11
CA THR A 19 12.32 -20.19 3.20
C THR A 19 11.40 -20.69 4.29
N ASN A 20 11.85 -21.64 5.14
CA ASN A 20 11.11 -22.16 6.31
C ASN A 20 9.67 -22.63 6.01
N GLY A 21 9.41 -23.12 4.79
CA GLY A 21 8.04 -23.47 4.37
C GLY A 21 7.12 -22.26 4.24
N TRP A 22 7.67 -21.05 4.12
CA TRP A 22 6.93 -19.81 3.92
C TRP A 22 7.00 -19.34 2.48
N VAL A 23 5.94 -18.62 2.10
CA VAL A 23 5.92 -17.87 0.85
C VAL A 23 6.71 -16.57 0.98
N LYS A 24 7.17 -16.01 -0.14
CA LYS A 24 7.97 -14.77 -0.21
C LYS A 24 7.47 -13.65 0.72
N SER A 25 6.16 -13.38 0.78
CA SER A 25 5.61 -12.29 1.60
C SER A 25 5.83 -12.50 3.11
N CYS A 26 5.67 -13.73 3.60
CA CYS A 26 5.93 -14.08 5.00
C CYS A 26 7.44 -14.08 5.30
N ALA A 27 8.26 -14.59 4.38
CA ALA A 27 9.73 -14.56 4.52
C ALA A 27 10.29 -13.13 4.58
N VAL A 28 9.81 -12.24 3.71
CA VAL A 28 10.18 -10.81 3.72
C VAL A 28 9.78 -10.15 5.04
N ARG A 29 8.57 -10.42 5.54
CA ARG A 29 8.11 -9.87 6.82
C ARG A 29 8.95 -10.36 8.00
N TRP A 30 9.32 -11.63 8.01
CA TRP A 30 10.22 -12.19 9.02
C TRP A 30 11.60 -11.53 9.00
N ARG A 31 12.19 -11.34 7.81
CA ARG A 31 13.47 -10.63 7.65
C ARG A 31 13.39 -9.18 8.12
N ALA A 32 12.32 -8.47 7.76
CA ALA A 32 12.10 -7.07 8.16
C ALA A 32 11.96 -6.91 9.68
N ALA A 33 11.43 -7.92 10.36
CA ALA A 33 11.28 -7.95 11.81
C ALA A 33 12.54 -8.37 12.58
N GLY A 34 13.69 -8.53 11.90
CA GLY A 34 14.93 -8.95 12.55
C GLY A 34 15.03 -10.45 12.82
N ARG A 35 14.26 -11.27 12.10
CA ARG A 35 14.29 -12.75 12.17
C ARG A 35 13.99 -13.32 13.57
N PRO A 36 12.84 -12.99 14.17
CA PRO A 36 12.42 -13.58 15.45
C PRO A 36 12.31 -15.11 15.38
N ALA A 37 12.56 -15.78 16.50
CA ALA A 37 12.52 -17.25 16.61
C ALA A 37 11.11 -17.81 16.36
N ASP A 38 10.08 -17.09 16.79
CA ASP A 38 8.67 -17.51 16.70
C ASP A 38 8.07 -17.37 15.29
N GLY A 39 8.86 -16.90 14.32
CA GLY A 39 8.45 -16.70 12.94
C GLY A 39 7.94 -15.28 12.63
N PRO A 40 7.50 -15.01 11.39
CA PRO A 40 7.11 -13.66 10.97
C PRO A 40 6.02 -13.09 11.88
N PRO A 41 6.14 -11.84 12.35
CA PRO A 41 5.08 -11.20 13.12
C PRO A 41 3.79 -11.17 12.33
N ALA A 42 2.65 -11.01 13.01
CA ALA A 42 1.37 -10.83 12.33
C ALA A 42 1.48 -9.70 11.29
N PRO A 43 0.82 -9.81 10.12
CA PRO A 43 0.74 -8.67 9.22
C PRO A 43 0.17 -7.49 9.99
N GLY A 44 0.88 -6.36 10.00
CA GLY A 44 0.31 -5.13 10.51
C GLY A 44 -1.03 -4.90 9.80
N VAL A 45 -2.09 -4.66 10.56
CA VAL A 45 -3.39 -4.29 10.01
C VAL A 45 -3.13 -3.07 9.13
N ARG A 46 -3.38 -3.18 7.81
CA ARG A 46 -3.30 -2.01 6.94
C ARG A 46 -4.29 -0.99 7.51
N GLY A 47 -3.75 0.12 7.99
CA GLY A 47 -4.25 0.83 9.16
C GLY A 47 -5.73 1.21 9.14
N THR A 48 -6.38 0.95 10.27
CA THR A 48 -7.50 1.74 10.79
C THR A 48 -7.01 2.98 11.57
N GLY A 49 -5.71 3.28 11.51
CA GLY A 49 -5.11 4.45 12.14
C GLY A 49 -5.41 5.74 11.37
N GLY A 50 -5.50 6.87 12.09
CA GLY A 50 -5.85 8.18 11.54
C GLY A 50 -5.02 8.64 10.33
N GLU A 51 -3.82 8.09 10.13
CA GLU A 51 -2.98 8.34 8.95
C GLU A 51 -3.65 7.91 7.63
N TRP A 52 -4.44 6.82 7.65
CA TRP A 52 -5.25 6.40 6.49
C TRP A 52 -6.47 7.29 6.27
N GLN A 53 -7.07 7.82 7.35
CA GLN A 53 -8.16 8.78 7.25
C GLN A 53 -7.66 10.10 6.66
N ALA A 54 -6.55 10.63 7.17
CA ALA A 54 -5.91 11.83 6.65
C ALA A 54 -5.45 11.69 5.18
N ALA A 55 -5.05 10.49 4.76
CA ALA A 55 -4.73 10.22 3.36
C ALA A 55 -5.98 10.11 2.47
N ARG A 56 -7.13 9.69 3.04
CA ARG A 56 -8.41 9.62 2.34
C ARG A 56 -9.06 11.00 2.21
N GLU A 57 -9.04 11.80 3.28
CA GLU A 57 -9.50 13.19 3.30
C GLU A 57 -8.75 14.03 2.27
N ARG A 58 -7.41 13.95 2.26
CA ARG A 58 -6.59 14.67 1.26
C ARG A 58 -6.86 14.25 -0.18
N ARG A 59 -7.31 13.01 -0.42
CA ARG A 59 -7.73 12.56 -1.77
C ARG A 59 -9.11 13.09 -2.14
N ALA A 60 -10.02 13.21 -1.18
CA ALA A 60 -11.33 13.82 -1.39
C ALA A 60 -11.20 15.32 -1.70
N GLU A 61 -10.38 16.04 -0.94
CA GLU A 61 -10.05 17.45 -1.20
C GLU A 61 -9.42 17.64 -2.58
N TYR A 62 -8.51 16.75 -3.00
CA TYR A 62 -7.99 16.74 -4.37
C TYR A 62 -9.10 16.59 -5.41
N ALA A 63 -10.05 15.67 -5.21
CA ALA A 63 -11.13 15.41 -6.16
C ALA A 63 -12.08 16.61 -6.31
N GLU A 64 -12.37 17.31 -5.20
CA GLU A 64 -13.17 18.54 -5.22
C GLU A 64 -12.47 19.64 -6.02
N LEU A 65 -11.19 19.92 -5.70
CA LEU A 65 -10.42 20.95 -6.41
C LEU A 65 -10.20 20.59 -7.89
N ALA A 66 -10.03 19.31 -8.21
CA ALA A 66 -9.94 18.84 -9.60
C ALA A 66 -11.27 19.00 -10.35
N GLY A 67 -12.42 18.79 -9.68
CA GLY A 67 -13.76 18.99 -10.25
C GLY A 67 -14.06 20.45 -10.61
N LEU A 68 -13.42 21.39 -9.93
CA LEU A 68 -13.46 22.83 -10.24
C LEU A 68 -12.55 23.23 -11.41
N GLY A 69 -11.74 22.30 -11.95
CA GLY A 69 -10.85 22.56 -13.08
C GLY A 69 -9.51 23.22 -12.72
N TRP A 70 -9.13 23.24 -11.44
CA TRP A 70 -7.87 23.83 -11.02
C TRP A 70 -6.65 23.03 -11.50
N SER A 71 -5.54 23.73 -11.76
CA SER A 71 -4.29 23.10 -12.19
C SER A 71 -3.67 22.26 -11.07
N LYS A 72 -2.98 21.16 -11.43
CA LYS A 72 -2.30 20.30 -10.45
C LYS A 72 -1.27 21.04 -9.60
N THR A 73 -0.61 22.05 -10.15
CA THR A 73 0.38 22.87 -9.45
C THR A 73 -0.29 23.72 -8.37
N TYR A 74 -1.46 24.29 -8.68
CA TYR A 74 -2.26 25.02 -7.71
C TYR A 74 -2.78 24.12 -6.60
N ILE A 75 -3.29 22.93 -6.94
CA ILE A 75 -3.76 21.96 -5.95
C ILE A 75 -2.62 21.47 -5.05
N ALA A 76 -1.41 21.32 -5.58
CA ALA A 76 -0.24 20.95 -4.80
C ALA A 76 0.11 22.03 -3.76
N TRP A 77 0.04 23.30 -4.17
CA TRP A 77 0.24 24.44 -3.28
C TRP A 77 -0.84 24.50 -2.18
N GLU A 78 -2.12 24.40 -2.56
CA GLU A 78 -3.26 24.45 -1.63
C GLU A 78 -3.19 23.33 -0.58
N LEU A 79 -2.93 22.10 -1.02
CA LEU A 79 -2.82 20.93 -0.13
C LEU A 79 -1.47 20.85 0.60
N SER A 80 -0.57 21.80 0.38
CA SER A 80 0.80 21.80 0.93
C SER A 80 1.54 20.46 0.69
N VAL A 81 1.42 19.91 -0.52
CA VAL A 81 2.09 18.67 -0.94
C VAL A 81 2.90 18.88 -2.21
N SER A 82 3.79 17.93 -2.53
CA SER A 82 4.50 17.96 -3.81
C SER A 82 3.55 17.67 -4.99
N VAL A 83 3.87 18.22 -6.18
CA VAL A 83 3.16 17.91 -7.43
C VAL A 83 3.14 16.40 -7.70
N ARG A 84 4.22 15.68 -7.39
CA ARG A 84 4.31 14.21 -7.49
C ARG A 84 3.25 13.51 -6.62
N THR A 85 2.94 14.05 -5.46
CA THR A 85 1.87 13.52 -4.60
C THR A 85 0.49 13.75 -5.24
N VAL A 86 0.25 14.93 -5.81
CA VAL A 86 -0.99 15.23 -6.56
C VAL A 86 -1.17 14.30 -7.77
N GLU A 87 -0.09 13.99 -8.49
CA GLU A 87 -0.14 13.03 -9.60
C GLU A 87 -0.53 11.62 -9.15
N ARG A 88 -0.07 11.19 -7.97
CA ARG A 88 -0.51 9.92 -7.37
C ARG A 88 -2.00 9.94 -7.03
N TYR A 89 -2.52 11.06 -6.53
CA TYR A 89 -3.96 11.20 -6.27
C TYR A 89 -4.76 11.18 -7.57
N ALA A 90 -4.29 11.85 -8.62
CA ALA A 90 -4.90 11.82 -9.95
C ALA A 90 -4.96 10.41 -10.55
N ALA A 91 -3.89 9.62 -10.40
CA ALA A 91 -3.86 8.23 -10.84
C ALA A 91 -4.89 7.37 -10.09
N ALA A 92 -4.94 7.50 -8.75
CA ALA A 92 -5.90 6.78 -7.93
C ALA A 92 -7.36 7.18 -8.21
N ALA A 93 -7.62 8.46 -8.53
CA ALA A 93 -8.96 8.93 -8.88
C ALA A 93 -9.45 8.34 -10.20
N LYS A 94 -8.58 8.22 -11.22
CA LYS A 94 -8.92 7.58 -12.50
C LYS A 94 -9.27 6.10 -12.35
N GLU A 95 -8.57 5.38 -11.48
CA GLU A 95 -8.89 3.97 -11.18
C GLU A 95 -10.27 3.82 -10.53
N MET A 96 -10.77 4.88 -9.86
CA MET A 96 -12.05 4.88 -9.15
C MET A 96 -13.25 5.25 -10.03
N THR A 97 -13.01 5.87 -11.20
CA THR A 97 -14.09 6.29 -12.14
C THR A 97 -14.33 5.28 -13.27
N CYS A 98 -13.51 4.24 -13.40
CA CYS A 98 -13.54 3.28 -14.51
C CYS A 98 -13.74 1.83 -14.04
N GLY A 99 -14.45 1.65 -12.92
CA GLY A 99 -14.84 0.35 -12.36
C GLY A 99 -16.32 0.08 -12.49
#